data_AF-A0A938ZFY1-F1
#
_entry.id   AF-A0A938ZFY1-F1
#
_cell.length_a   1.000
_cell.length_b   1.000
_cell.length_c   1.000
_cell.angle_alpha   90.00
_cell.angle_beta   90.00
_cell.angle_gamma   90.00
#
_symmetry.space_group_name_H-M   'P 1'
#
loop_
_entity.id
_entity.type
_entity.pdbx_description
1 polymer ?
#
loop_
_entity_poly.entity_id
_entity_poly.type
_entity_poly.pdbx_seq_one_letter_code
_entity_poly.pdbx_strand_id
1 'polypeptide(L)'
;MSEKPIEGNGKAFLVLLLPISFLIIFLVATWRILLAVIVLVIGFKVWQEYQWQQWTVRVNPIFHQLVRENQGRLTPMDLAIRGNFPGITAKRYLDSKASEFGASIVNSEEAGQSYYFITASILGNILDSSEPVKELPAQPVTKTARSLLAPPPTPQEEELETESLPQQTHEEAKRSLEKQLIFGSLIQSELAKRLNVYSSTVYKRRNDPEFPEWSRSKDPDGIAWSYSEKTKEFFPVEEEG
;
A
#
# COMPACT_ATOMS: atom_id res chain seq x y z
N MET A 1 -57.35 -36.51 -19.52
CA MET A 1 -57.00 -36.55 -18.09
C MET A 1 -55.75 -37.41 -17.97
N SER A 2 -54.63 -36.83 -17.55
CA SER A 2 -53.34 -37.55 -17.46
C SER A 2 -52.91 -37.54 -16.01
N GLU A 3 -53.09 -38.69 -15.37
CA GLU A 3 -52.77 -38.94 -13.97
C GLU A 3 -51.27 -39.29 -13.91
N LYS A 4 -50.45 -38.39 -13.34
CA LYS A 4 -49.01 -38.62 -13.18
C LYS A 4 -48.77 -39.49 -11.93
N PRO A 5 -47.96 -40.56 -12.01
CA PRO A 5 -47.78 -41.49 -10.89
C PRO A 5 -46.90 -40.86 -9.81
N ILE A 6 -47.49 -40.61 -8.63
CA ILE A 6 -46.79 -40.14 -7.41
C ILE A 6 -45.99 -41.27 -6.74
N GLU A 7 -46.08 -42.50 -7.25
CA GLU A 7 -45.53 -43.72 -6.63
C GLU A 7 -44.00 -43.80 -6.62
N GLY A 8 -43.30 -43.13 -7.55
CA GLY A 8 -41.83 -43.16 -7.63
C GLY A 8 -41.15 -42.35 -6.53
N ASN A 9 -41.68 -41.16 -6.21
CA ASN A 9 -41.08 -40.27 -5.21
C ASN A 9 -41.24 -40.78 -3.78
N GLY A 10 -42.38 -41.42 -3.45
CA GLY A 10 -42.63 -41.92 -2.09
C GLY A 10 -41.67 -43.04 -1.68
N LYS A 11 -41.34 -43.96 -2.60
CA LYS A 11 -40.36 -45.04 -2.37
C LYS A 11 -38.94 -44.50 -2.21
N ALA A 12 -38.54 -43.53 -3.04
CA ALA A 12 -37.24 -42.86 -2.90
C ALA A 12 -37.13 -42.12 -1.56
N PHE A 13 -38.21 -41.45 -1.11
CA PHE A 13 -38.25 -40.78 0.19
C PHE A 13 -38.15 -41.76 1.36
N LEU A 14 -38.85 -42.90 1.31
CA LEU A 14 -38.77 -43.95 2.34
C LEU A 14 -37.36 -44.56 2.44
N VAL A 15 -36.72 -44.80 1.30
CA VAL A 15 -35.33 -45.31 1.24
C VAL A 15 -34.33 -44.27 1.75
N LEU A 16 -34.59 -42.97 1.56
CA LEU A 16 -33.76 -41.88 2.09
C LEU A 16 -34.01 -41.62 3.58
N LEU A 17 -35.25 -41.79 4.06
CA LEU A 17 -35.63 -41.57 5.46
C LEU A 17 -35.01 -42.60 6.40
N LEU A 18 -34.82 -43.84 5.93
CA LEU A 18 -34.24 -44.91 6.73
C LEU A 18 -32.81 -44.60 7.23
N PRO A 19 -31.82 -44.24 6.38
CA PRO A 19 -30.50 -43.84 6.86
C PRO A 19 -30.54 -42.53 7.65
N ILE A 20 -31.42 -41.58 7.31
CA ILE A 20 -31.57 -40.32 8.07
C ILE A 20 -32.09 -40.60 9.48
N SER A 21 -33.07 -41.48 9.64
CA SER A 21 -33.61 -41.86 10.95
C SER A 21 -32.57 -42.56 11.81
N PHE A 22 -31.76 -43.45 11.22
CA PHE A 22 -30.64 -44.09 11.91
C PHE A 22 -29.59 -43.06 12.33
N LEU A 23 -29.31 -42.07 11.49
CA LEU A 23 -28.40 -40.96 11.80
C LEU A 23 -28.95 -40.08 12.94
N ILE A 24 -30.25 -39.79 12.96
CA ILE A 24 -30.92 -39.05 14.05
C ILE A 24 -30.87 -39.84 15.36
N ILE A 25 -31.17 -41.15 15.32
CA ILE A 25 -31.09 -42.01 16.51
C ILE A 25 -29.65 -42.07 17.03
N PHE A 26 -28.67 -42.20 16.14
CA PHE A 26 -27.25 -42.16 16.49
C PHE A 26 -26.86 -40.79 17.11
N LEU A 27 -27.38 -39.69 16.57
CA LEU A 27 -27.16 -38.34 17.08
C LEU A 27 -27.77 -38.15 18.47
N VAL A 28 -29.01 -38.61 18.68
CA VAL A 28 -29.71 -38.59 19.96
C VAL A 28 -29.06 -39.54 20.97
N ALA A 29 -28.50 -40.67 20.53
CA ALA A 29 -27.76 -41.59 21.40
C ALA A 29 -26.41 -40.99 21.84
N THR A 30 -25.75 -40.24 20.94
CA THR A 30 -24.38 -39.72 21.13
C THR A 30 -24.37 -38.25 21.57
N TRP A 31 -25.54 -37.64 21.83
CA TRP A 31 -25.68 -36.20 22.08
C TRP A 31 -24.85 -35.69 23.26
N ARG A 32 -24.67 -36.49 24.32
CA ARG A 32 -23.85 -36.10 25.48
C ARG A 32 -22.37 -35.95 25.11
N ILE A 33 -21.85 -36.86 24.29
CA ILE A 33 -20.47 -36.79 23.80
C ILE A 33 -20.35 -35.58 22.86
N LEU A 34 -21.35 -35.36 22.00
CA LEU A 34 -21.38 -34.22 21.10
C LEU A 34 -21.40 -32.88 21.87
N LEU A 35 -22.17 -32.78 22.96
CA LEU A 35 -22.15 -31.62 23.85
C LEU A 35 -20.79 -31.44 24.54
N ALA A 36 -20.18 -32.52 25.02
CA ALA A 36 -18.84 -32.46 25.63
C ALA A 36 -17.79 -31.95 24.63
N VAL A 37 -17.84 -32.43 23.38
CA VAL A 37 -16.96 -31.96 22.30
C VAL A 37 -17.22 -30.49 21.98
N ILE A 38 -18.48 -30.04 21.91
CA ILE A 38 -18.81 -28.62 21.70
C ILE A 38 -18.23 -27.74 22.81
N VAL A 39 -18.42 -28.12 24.07
CA VAL A 39 -17.88 -27.37 25.22
C VAL A 39 -16.35 -27.32 25.17
N LEU A 40 -15.69 -28.43 24.82
CA LEU A 40 -14.24 -28.49 24.65
C LEU A 40 -13.75 -27.58 23.52
N VAL A 41 -14.45 -27.58 22.38
CA VAL A 41 -14.15 -26.69 21.24
C VAL A 41 -14.31 -25.23 21.62
N ILE A 42 -15.40 -24.86 22.32
CA ILE A 42 -15.63 -23.50 22.80
C ILE A 42 -14.51 -23.10 23.77
N GLY A 43 -14.19 -23.95 24.74
CA GLY A 43 -13.10 -23.69 25.69
C GLY A 43 -11.75 -23.50 24.98
N PHE A 44 -11.45 -24.34 23.99
CA PHE A 44 -10.23 -24.21 23.19
C PHE A 44 -10.19 -22.91 22.39
N LYS A 45 -11.31 -22.50 21.79
CA LYS A 45 -11.43 -21.22 21.08
C LYS A 45 -11.21 -20.02 22.00
N VAL A 46 -11.84 -20.02 23.17
CA VAL A 46 -11.67 -18.95 24.18
C VAL A 46 -10.24 -18.90 24.68
N TRP A 47 -9.63 -20.06 24.95
CA TRP A 47 -8.23 -20.13 25.34
C TRP A 47 -7.31 -19.57 24.25
N GLN A 48 -7.53 -19.97 23.00
CA GLN A 48 -6.73 -19.52 21.86
C GLN A 48 -6.80 -18.00 21.70
N GLU A 49 -8.00 -17.43 21.82
CA GLU A 49 -8.19 -15.97 21.80
C GLU A 49 -7.49 -15.32 22.99
N TYR A 50 -7.65 -15.87 24.20
CA TYR A 50 -6.99 -15.35 25.40
C TYR A 50 -5.46 -15.32 25.25
N GLN A 51 -4.86 -16.38 24.71
CA GLN A 51 -3.42 -16.42 24.44
C GLN A 51 -3.01 -15.36 23.40
N TRP A 52 -3.83 -15.16 22.36
CA TRP A 52 -3.59 -14.12 21.37
C TRP A 52 -3.64 -12.71 21.97
N GLN A 53 -4.60 -12.46 22.86
CA GLN A 53 -4.73 -11.18 23.57
C GLN A 53 -3.49 -10.92 24.45
N GLN A 54 -3.08 -11.89 25.26
CA GLN A 54 -1.88 -11.77 26.09
C GLN A 54 -0.60 -11.56 25.27
N TRP A 55 -0.49 -12.26 24.13
CA TRP A 55 0.61 -12.08 23.19
C TRP A 55 0.62 -10.67 22.60
N THR A 56 -0.54 -10.18 22.16
CA THR A 56 -0.71 -8.83 21.60
C THR A 56 -0.26 -7.76 22.60
N VAL A 57 -0.64 -7.89 23.88
CA VAL A 57 -0.21 -6.97 24.95
C VAL A 57 1.31 -6.93 25.07
N ARG A 58 2.00 -8.07 24.91
CA ARG A 58 3.46 -8.15 24.94
C ARG A 58 4.12 -7.55 23.70
N VAL A 59 3.51 -7.69 22.52
CA VAL A 59 4.08 -7.21 21.24
C VAL A 59 3.85 -5.73 21.02
N ASN A 60 2.76 -5.18 21.54
CA ASN A 60 2.43 -3.76 21.41
C ASN A 60 3.60 -2.81 21.76
N PRO A 61 4.33 -2.94 22.89
CA PRO A 61 5.47 -2.08 23.17
C PRO A 61 6.61 -2.22 22.15
N ILE A 62 6.89 -3.43 21.66
CA ILE A 62 7.91 -3.69 20.65
C ILE A 62 7.54 -3.02 19.32
N PHE A 63 6.26 -3.10 18.95
CA PHE A 63 5.72 -2.42 17.78
C PHE A 63 5.90 -0.89 17.88
N HIS A 64 5.50 -0.27 18.99
CA HIS A 64 5.64 1.18 19.18
C HIS A 64 7.10 1.63 19.15
N GLN A 65 8.01 0.80 19.68
CA GLN A 65 9.44 1.05 19.58
C GLN A 65 9.93 1.00 18.13
N LEU A 66 9.57 -0.04 17.39
CA LEU A 66 9.92 -0.20 15.98
C LEU A 66 9.37 0.93 15.12
N VAL A 67 8.12 1.34 15.35
CA VAL A 67 7.50 2.47 14.62
C VAL A 67 8.26 3.76 14.86
N ARG A 68 8.73 4.01 16.10
CA ARG A 68 9.49 5.20 16.44
C ARG A 68 10.89 5.20 15.82
N GLU A 69 11.58 4.08 15.88
CA GLU A 69 12.95 3.94 15.38
C GLU A 69 13.01 3.97 13.85
N ASN A 70 12.11 3.27 13.18
CA ASN A 70 12.10 3.14 11.72
C ASN A 70 11.22 4.18 11.01
N GLN A 71 10.87 5.28 11.70
CA GLN A 71 10.05 6.37 11.16
C GLN A 71 8.76 5.86 10.48
N GLY A 72 8.08 4.88 11.09
CA GLY A 72 6.85 4.30 10.57
C GLY A 72 7.00 3.15 9.58
N ARG A 73 8.20 2.80 9.11
CA ARG A 73 8.42 1.61 8.26
C ARG A 73 8.61 0.36 9.13
N LEU A 74 7.79 -0.66 8.92
CA LEU A 74 7.91 -1.94 9.61
C LEU A 74 7.89 -3.12 8.63
N THR A 75 8.65 -4.16 8.93
CA THR A 75 8.54 -5.44 8.21
C THR A 75 8.13 -6.57 9.16
N PRO A 76 7.42 -7.60 8.68
CA PRO A 76 7.10 -8.79 9.46
C PRO A 76 8.35 -9.47 10.00
N MET A 77 9.45 -9.45 9.25
CA MET A 77 10.72 -10.03 9.69
C MET A 77 11.34 -9.24 10.83
N ASP A 78 11.41 -7.92 10.75
CA ASP A 78 11.97 -7.08 11.81
C ASP A 78 11.19 -7.25 13.12
N LEU A 79 9.86 -7.27 13.02
CA LEU A 79 8.99 -7.55 14.16
C LEU A 79 9.21 -8.97 14.73
N ALA A 80 9.36 -9.98 13.87
CA ALA A 80 9.59 -11.37 14.27
C ALA A 80 10.95 -11.59 14.94
N ILE A 81 12.01 -11.00 14.38
CA ILE A 81 13.38 -11.09 14.92
C ILE A 81 13.43 -10.38 16.27
N ARG A 82 12.91 -9.16 16.36
CA ARG A 82 12.98 -8.35 17.59
C ARG A 82 12.12 -8.91 18.71
N GLY A 83 11.00 -9.52 18.36
CA GLY A 83 10.08 -10.13 19.31
C GLY A 83 10.28 -11.62 19.56
N ASN A 84 11.23 -12.25 18.86
CA ASN A 84 11.52 -13.68 18.91
C ASN A 84 10.26 -14.56 18.74
N PHE A 85 9.46 -14.27 17.71
CA PHE A 85 8.24 -15.04 17.40
C PHE A 85 8.12 -15.38 15.91
N PRO A 86 7.27 -16.35 15.54
CA PRO A 86 7.13 -16.77 14.16
C PRO A 86 6.70 -15.62 13.24
N GLY A 87 7.33 -15.53 12.07
CA GLY A 87 7.03 -14.48 11.06
C GLY A 87 5.58 -14.46 10.59
N ILE A 88 4.90 -15.61 10.59
CA ILE A 88 3.47 -15.72 10.24
C ILE A 88 2.60 -14.98 11.26
N THR A 89 2.92 -15.09 12.55
CA THR A 89 2.22 -14.39 13.64
C THR A 89 2.48 -12.89 13.57
N ALA A 90 3.74 -12.51 13.29
CA ALA A 90 4.15 -11.12 13.08
C ALA A 90 3.38 -10.47 11.93
N LYS A 91 3.29 -11.18 10.78
CA LYS A 91 2.53 -10.73 9.61
C LYS A 91 1.07 -10.50 9.96
N ARG A 92 0.40 -11.50 10.58
CA ARG A 92 -1.01 -11.38 10.98
C ARG A 92 -1.26 -10.18 11.90
N TYR A 93 -0.34 -9.93 12.83
CA TYR A 93 -0.42 -8.78 13.72
C TYR A 93 -0.29 -7.46 12.96
N LEU A 94 0.68 -7.37 12.03
CA LEU A 94 0.86 -6.17 11.20
C LEU A 94 -0.30 -5.93 10.25
N ASP A 95 -0.85 -6.95 9.61
CA ASP A 95 -2.06 -6.83 8.78
C ASP A 95 -3.23 -6.27 9.61
N SER A 96 -3.44 -6.79 10.83
CA SER A 96 -4.48 -6.28 11.74
C SER A 96 -4.23 -4.83 12.14
N LYS A 97 -2.98 -4.47 12.48
CA LYS A 97 -2.61 -3.10 12.87
C LYS A 97 -2.64 -2.13 11.68
N ALA A 98 -2.29 -2.60 10.50
CA ALA A 98 -2.37 -1.82 9.28
C ALA A 98 -3.82 -1.45 8.95
N SER A 99 -4.75 -2.39 9.11
CA SER A 99 -6.17 -2.11 8.95
C SER A 99 -6.70 -1.15 10.02
N GLU A 100 -6.20 -1.21 11.25
CA GLU A 100 -6.63 -0.33 12.36
C GLU A 100 -6.11 1.11 12.20
N PHE A 101 -4.85 1.27 11.78
CA PHE A 101 -4.18 2.57 11.67
C PHE A 101 -4.12 3.12 10.25
N GLY A 102 -4.72 2.44 9.26
CA GLY A 102 -4.70 2.85 7.86
C GLY A 102 -3.31 2.85 7.24
N ALA A 103 -2.48 1.85 7.56
CA ALA A 103 -1.11 1.78 7.07
C ALA A 103 -1.04 1.33 5.60
N SER A 104 -0.11 1.91 4.83
CA SER A 104 0.13 1.50 3.44
C SER A 104 1.00 0.25 3.39
N ILE A 105 0.48 -0.80 2.74
CA ILE A 105 1.20 -2.08 2.57
C ILE A 105 1.89 -2.05 1.22
N VAL A 106 3.22 -2.12 1.22
CA VAL A 106 4.04 -2.14 0.01
C VAL A 106 4.74 -3.49 -0.08
N ASN A 107 4.44 -4.28 -1.11
CA ASN A 107 5.14 -5.53 -1.37
C ASN A 107 6.37 -5.24 -2.23
N SER A 108 7.57 -5.46 -1.68
CA SER A 108 8.81 -5.43 -2.47
C SER A 108 9.29 -6.85 -2.77
N GLU A 109 9.62 -7.10 -4.04
CA GLU A 109 10.07 -8.42 -4.53
C GLU A 109 11.38 -8.90 -3.87
N GLU A 110 12.26 -7.99 -3.44
CA GLU A 110 13.53 -8.31 -2.76
C GLU A 110 13.45 -8.31 -1.21
N ALA A 111 12.61 -7.46 -0.62
CA ALA A 111 12.60 -7.20 0.84
C ALA A 111 11.33 -7.68 1.55
N GLY A 112 10.41 -8.31 0.82
CA GLY A 112 9.12 -8.75 1.34
C GLY A 112 8.13 -7.59 1.61
N GLN A 113 7.03 -7.92 2.28
CA GLN A 113 5.94 -7.00 2.60
C GLN A 113 6.38 -5.97 3.65
N SER A 114 6.41 -4.69 3.29
CA SER A 114 6.71 -3.55 4.17
C SER A 114 5.44 -2.78 4.50
N TYR A 115 5.26 -2.37 5.76
CA TYR A 115 4.11 -1.64 6.27
C TYR A 115 4.53 -0.23 6.64
N TYR A 116 3.82 0.78 6.12
CA TYR A 116 4.08 2.19 6.40
C TYR A 116 2.98 2.78 7.27
N PHE A 117 3.31 3.05 8.52
CA PHE A 117 2.41 3.66 9.51
C PHE A 117 2.63 5.17 9.55
N ILE A 118 1.57 5.95 9.32
CA ILE A 118 1.61 7.40 9.40
C ILE A 118 1.71 7.83 10.87
N THR A 119 2.89 8.28 11.29
CA THR A 119 3.18 8.69 12.67
C THR A 119 3.29 10.22 12.75
N ALA A 120 3.05 10.82 13.93
CA ALA A 120 3.15 12.26 14.15
C ALA A 120 4.52 12.87 13.78
N SER A 121 5.61 12.09 13.81
CA SER A 121 6.93 12.51 13.31
C SER A 121 6.97 12.70 11.79
N ILE A 122 6.31 11.80 11.04
CA ILE A 122 6.18 11.88 9.58
C ILE A 122 5.24 13.04 9.21
N LEU A 123 4.11 13.15 9.92
CA LEU A 123 3.15 14.23 9.73
C LEU A 123 3.75 15.60 10.10
N GLY A 124 4.56 15.64 11.16
CA GLY A 124 5.35 16.80 11.55
C GLY A 124 6.29 17.20 10.43
N ASN A 125 7.15 16.31 9.93
CA ASN A 125 8.04 16.63 8.83
C ASN A 125 7.31 17.10 7.55
N ILE A 126 6.16 16.51 7.22
CA ILE A 126 5.35 16.90 6.06
C ILE A 126 4.69 18.28 6.27
N LEU A 127 4.24 18.59 7.48
CA LEU A 127 3.55 19.86 7.79
C LEU A 127 4.56 21.01 8.02
N ASP A 128 5.70 20.71 8.65
CA ASP A 128 6.83 21.63 8.88
C ASP A 128 7.59 21.94 7.59
N SER A 129 7.42 21.11 6.54
CA SER A 129 7.88 21.40 5.16
C SER A 129 7.05 22.49 4.44
N SER A 130 6.11 23.14 5.13
CA SER A 130 5.37 24.31 4.61
C SER A 130 6.05 25.65 4.95
N GLU A 131 7.11 25.65 5.77
CA GLU A 131 8.01 26.78 5.97
C GLU A 131 9.29 26.56 5.13
N PRO A 132 9.85 27.60 4.48
CA PRO A 132 10.97 27.44 3.58
C PRO A 132 12.18 26.90 4.34
N VAL A 133 12.62 25.70 3.94
CA VAL A 133 13.91 25.04 4.23
C VAL A 133 14.71 25.69 5.35
N LYS A 134 14.52 25.21 6.58
CA LYS A 134 15.52 25.39 7.62
C LYS A 134 16.68 24.44 7.34
N GLU A 135 17.71 24.98 6.70
CA GLU A 135 19.05 24.38 6.63
C GLU A 135 19.44 23.84 8.02
N LEU A 136 19.63 22.52 8.11
CA LEU A 136 20.39 21.87 9.18
C LEU A 136 21.87 21.81 8.75
N PRO A 137 22.81 21.84 9.70
CA PRO A 137 23.90 22.81 9.74
C PRO A 137 25.05 22.48 8.80
N ALA A 138 25.59 23.55 8.19
CA ALA A 138 26.89 23.57 7.54
C ALA A 138 27.99 23.12 8.53
N GLN A 139 28.65 22.02 8.21
CA GLN A 139 30.02 21.77 8.66
C GLN A 139 30.98 22.72 7.92
N PRO A 140 32.11 23.11 8.54
CA PRO A 140 32.56 24.49 8.62
C PRO A 140 33.16 25.02 7.31
N VAL A 141 32.70 26.21 6.94
CA VAL A 141 33.36 27.12 6.01
C VAL A 141 34.70 27.56 6.62
N THR A 142 35.82 27.29 5.96
CA THR A 142 36.98 28.19 6.06
C THR A 142 37.69 28.28 4.71
N LYS A 143 37.82 29.53 4.25
CA LYS A 143 38.44 29.98 2.99
C LYS A 143 37.58 29.62 1.77
N THR A 144 36.80 30.53 1.19
CA THR A 144 37.34 31.73 0.53
C THR A 144 36.16 32.68 0.23
N ALA A 145 35.72 33.42 1.23
CA ALA A 145 34.83 34.57 1.03
C ALA A 145 35.66 35.86 1.11
N ARG A 146 36.61 36.07 0.18
CA ARG A 146 37.31 37.36 -0.03
C ARG A 146 37.83 37.50 -1.46
N SER A 147 36.93 37.38 -2.42
CA SER A 147 37.04 37.89 -3.79
C SER A 147 35.71 37.44 -4.40
N LEU A 148 34.75 38.28 -4.73
CA LEU A 148 34.84 39.38 -5.66
C LEU A 148 33.66 40.31 -5.36
N LEU A 149 33.94 41.44 -4.70
CA LEU A 149 32.99 42.55 -4.52
C LEU A 149 33.03 43.40 -5.80
N ALA A 150 32.03 43.29 -6.69
CA ALA A 150 31.61 44.35 -7.63
C ALA A 150 30.31 43.95 -8.39
N PRO A 151 29.35 44.87 -8.62
CA PRO A 151 28.08 44.63 -9.34
C PRO A 151 28.12 45.15 -10.82
N PRO A 152 27.05 45.06 -11.65
CA PRO A 152 26.98 44.43 -12.99
C PRO A 152 27.17 45.38 -14.20
N PRO A 153 27.15 44.88 -15.47
CA PRO A 153 25.95 45.09 -16.31
C PRO A 153 25.60 43.95 -17.30
N THR A 154 24.36 44.04 -17.79
CA THR A 154 23.51 43.22 -18.70
C THR A 154 23.99 43.20 -20.19
N PRO A 155 23.22 42.66 -21.17
CA PRO A 155 23.01 41.26 -21.62
C PRO A 155 23.51 40.99 -23.07
N GLN A 156 23.92 39.76 -23.43
CA GLN A 156 23.94 39.33 -24.85
C GLN A 156 23.93 37.80 -25.01
N GLU A 157 23.14 37.37 -25.99
CA GLU A 157 22.81 36.01 -26.43
C GLU A 157 23.97 35.25 -27.10
N GLU A 158 23.79 33.92 -27.11
CA GLU A 158 24.40 32.88 -27.97
C GLU A 158 25.92 32.65 -27.86
N GLU A 159 26.33 31.45 -27.39
CA GLU A 159 26.63 30.32 -28.29
C GLU A 159 26.99 29.07 -27.45
N LEU A 160 26.54 27.91 -27.93
CA LEU A 160 26.86 26.59 -27.41
C LEU A 160 28.38 26.33 -27.46
N GLU A 161 28.96 25.85 -26.36
CA GLU A 161 29.87 24.69 -26.38
C GLU A 161 30.08 24.14 -24.95
N THR A 162 29.53 22.94 -24.74
CA THR A 162 30.03 21.80 -23.97
C THR A 162 31.46 21.99 -23.44
N GLU A 163 31.76 21.91 -22.14
CA GLU A 163 31.92 20.64 -21.42
C GLU A 163 32.27 20.96 -19.95
N SER A 164 31.57 20.34 -18.98
CA SER A 164 32.10 19.89 -17.66
C SER A 164 30.94 19.63 -16.66
N LEU A 165 30.50 18.38 -16.63
CA LEU A 165 29.57 17.79 -15.66
C LEU A 165 30.00 18.03 -14.20
N PRO A 166 29.02 18.18 -13.28
CA PRO A 166 28.94 17.21 -12.19
C PRO A 166 27.75 16.28 -12.44
N GLN A 167 28.12 15.07 -12.87
CA GLN A 167 27.25 13.93 -13.00
C GLN A 167 26.98 13.40 -11.60
N GLN A 168 25.85 13.74 -11.01
CA GLN A 168 25.16 12.94 -10.00
C GLN A 168 23.75 13.51 -9.79
N THR A 169 22.76 12.61 -9.73
CA THR A 169 21.32 12.88 -9.52
C THR A 169 20.47 13.12 -10.77
N HIS A 170 20.67 12.33 -11.84
CA HIS A 170 19.60 12.11 -12.85
C HIS A 170 19.21 10.63 -13.01
N GLU A 171 19.91 9.71 -12.35
CA GLU A 171 19.69 8.27 -12.54
C GLU A 171 18.76 7.65 -11.48
N GLU A 172 18.77 8.19 -10.26
CA GLU A 172 17.94 7.68 -9.15
C GLU A 172 16.46 8.09 -9.31
N ALA A 173 16.19 9.30 -9.83
CA ALA A 173 14.84 9.75 -10.17
C ALA A 173 14.26 9.01 -11.38
N LYS A 174 15.08 8.68 -12.39
CA LYS A 174 14.65 7.92 -13.57
C LYS A 174 14.27 6.48 -13.21
N ARG A 175 15.03 5.81 -12.32
CA ARG A 175 14.73 4.43 -11.88
C ARG A 175 13.46 4.32 -11.03
N SER A 176 13.13 5.35 -10.23
CA SER A 176 11.84 5.42 -9.51
C SER A 176 10.68 5.58 -10.49
N LEU A 177 10.86 6.45 -11.50
CA LEU A 177 9.83 6.70 -12.51
C LEU A 177 9.59 5.46 -13.36
N GLU A 178 10.65 4.79 -13.83
CA GLU A 178 10.57 3.55 -14.62
C GLU A 178 9.91 2.41 -13.84
N LYS A 179 10.22 2.25 -12.55
CA LYS A 179 9.52 1.29 -11.69
C LYS A 179 8.05 1.66 -11.45
N GLN A 180 7.69 2.95 -11.43
CA GLN A 180 6.29 3.40 -11.33
C GLN A 180 5.53 3.30 -12.65
N LEU A 181 6.23 3.32 -13.78
CA LEU A 181 5.67 3.08 -15.11
C LEU A 181 5.24 1.62 -15.30
N ILE A 182 5.84 0.66 -14.57
CA ILE A 182 5.40 -0.74 -14.52
C ILE A 182 4.00 -0.87 -13.88
N PHE A 183 3.56 0.08 -13.05
CA PHE A 183 2.29 -0.01 -12.32
C PHE A 183 1.07 0.55 -13.06
N GLY A 184 1.21 0.98 -14.33
CA GLY A 184 0.08 1.34 -15.20
C GLY A 184 -0.82 2.48 -14.71
N SER A 185 -0.43 3.17 -13.63
CA SER A 185 -1.20 4.23 -12.98
C SER A 185 -0.25 5.28 -12.42
N LEU A 186 -0.49 6.55 -12.76
CA LEU A 186 0.28 7.69 -12.27
C LEU A 186 -0.59 8.53 -11.35
N ILE A 187 -0.02 8.99 -10.24
CA ILE A 187 -0.69 9.99 -9.41
C ILE A 187 -0.58 11.38 -10.03
N GLN A 188 -1.44 12.31 -9.62
CA GLN A 188 -1.52 13.67 -10.18
C GLN A 188 -0.18 14.42 -10.18
N SER A 189 0.61 14.32 -9.12
CA SER A 189 1.92 14.97 -9.01
C SER A 189 2.95 14.37 -9.96
N GLU A 190 2.82 13.09 -10.31
CA GLU A 190 3.74 12.38 -11.19
C GLU A 190 3.42 12.63 -12.66
N LEU A 191 2.13 12.58 -13.03
CA LEU A 191 1.71 13.00 -14.36
C LEU A 191 2.08 14.46 -14.61
N ALA A 192 1.91 15.33 -13.62
CA ALA A 192 2.32 16.73 -13.72
C ALA A 192 3.83 16.90 -13.96
N LYS A 193 4.67 16.14 -13.25
CA LYS A 193 6.12 16.11 -13.49
C LYS A 193 6.45 15.62 -14.90
N ARG A 194 5.79 14.56 -15.36
CA ARG A 194 5.99 13.97 -16.69
C ARG A 194 5.61 14.91 -17.83
N LEU A 195 4.48 15.60 -17.70
CA LEU A 195 4.01 16.60 -18.66
C LEU A 195 4.71 17.96 -18.52
N ASN A 196 5.65 18.10 -17.58
CA ASN A 196 6.34 19.35 -17.22
C ASN A 196 5.38 20.53 -16.93
N VAL A 197 4.32 20.25 -16.17
CA VAL A 197 3.28 21.22 -15.77
C VAL A 197 3.03 21.18 -14.26
N TYR A 198 2.36 22.20 -13.73
CA TYR A 198 1.94 22.19 -12.33
C TYR A 198 0.81 21.16 -12.09
N SER A 199 0.83 20.53 -10.91
CA SER A 199 -0.20 19.58 -10.49
C SER A 199 -1.60 20.18 -10.51
N SER A 200 -1.74 21.48 -10.24
CA SER A 200 -3.01 22.21 -10.30
C SER A 200 -3.59 22.29 -11.71
N THR A 201 -2.76 22.34 -12.75
CA THR A 201 -3.20 22.33 -14.15
C THR A 201 -3.80 20.99 -14.52
N VAL A 202 -3.14 19.90 -14.13
CA VAL A 202 -3.64 18.53 -14.33
C VAL A 202 -4.94 18.32 -13.54
N TYR A 203 -5.01 18.78 -12.28
CA TYR A 203 -6.22 18.70 -11.46
C TYR A 203 -7.41 19.35 -12.17
N LYS A 204 -7.24 20.57 -12.68
CA LYS A 204 -8.33 21.32 -13.30
C LYS A 204 -8.83 20.65 -14.58
N ARG A 205 -7.91 20.10 -15.38
CA ARG A 205 -8.23 19.55 -16.71
C ARG A 205 -8.58 18.08 -16.71
N ARG A 206 -8.37 17.34 -15.62
CA ARG A 206 -8.58 15.87 -15.57
C ARG A 206 -9.99 15.40 -15.94
N ASN A 207 -10.97 16.27 -15.82
CA ASN A 207 -12.38 16.00 -16.15
C ASN A 207 -12.78 16.58 -17.52
N ASP A 208 -11.85 17.21 -18.24
CA ASP A 208 -12.12 17.76 -19.57
C ASP A 208 -12.16 16.63 -20.60
N PRO A 209 -13.08 16.65 -21.58
CA PRO A 209 -13.14 15.63 -22.63
C PRO A 209 -11.90 15.62 -23.53
N GLU A 210 -11.20 16.75 -23.66
CA GLU A 210 -9.95 16.89 -24.44
C GLU A 210 -8.69 16.50 -23.64
N PHE A 211 -8.84 16.05 -22.39
CA PHE A 211 -7.71 15.74 -21.52
C PHE A 211 -6.76 14.65 -22.07
N PRO A 212 -7.26 13.54 -22.67
CA PRO A 212 -6.39 12.52 -23.25
C PRO A 212 -5.52 13.04 -24.40
N GLU A 213 -6.09 13.89 -25.27
CA GLU A 213 -5.35 14.50 -26.40
C GLU A 213 -4.32 15.52 -25.91
N TRP A 214 -4.71 16.35 -24.93
CA TRP A 214 -3.82 17.34 -24.33
C TRP A 214 -2.63 16.69 -23.62
N SER A 215 -2.87 15.62 -22.88
CA SER A 215 -1.81 14.87 -22.20
C SER A 215 -0.88 14.20 -23.22
N ARG A 216 -1.40 13.55 -24.27
CA ARG A 216 -0.61 13.01 -25.40
C ARG A 216 0.30 14.05 -26.04
N SER A 217 -0.16 15.28 -26.25
CA SER A 217 0.65 16.36 -26.84
C SER A 217 1.78 16.86 -25.93
N LYS A 218 1.66 16.68 -24.61
CA LYS A 218 2.62 17.15 -23.61
C LYS A 218 3.52 16.04 -23.09
N ASP A 219 3.15 14.80 -23.34
CA ASP A 219 3.86 13.63 -22.89
C ASP A 219 5.08 13.34 -23.79
N PRO A 220 6.28 13.14 -23.22
CA PRO A 220 7.48 12.83 -24.00
C PRO A 220 7.38 11.50 -24.77
N ASP A 221 6.54 10.56 -24.32
CA ASP A 221 6.34 9.27 -24.99
C ASP A 221 5.03 9.25 -25.82
N GLY A 222 4.31 10.38 -25.92
CA GLY A 222 3.07 10.46 -26.68
C GLY A 222 1.89 9.67 -26.12
N ILE A 223 1.90 9.37 -24.81
CA ILE A 223 0.85 8.59 -24.16
C ILE A 223 -0.34 9.48 -23.80
N ALA A 224 -1.55 9.05 -24.19
CA ALA A 224 -2.79 9.69 -23.74
C ALA A 224 -3.14 9.19 -22.34
N TRP A 225 -3.50 10.09 -21.43
CA TRP A 225 -3.83 9.76 -20.05
C TRP A 225 -5.32 10.03 -19.76
N SER A 226 -5.97 9.15 -19.00
CA SER A 226 -7.33 9.34 -18.49
C SER A 226 -7.35 9.29 -16.97
N TYR A 227 -8.25 10.06 -16.36
CA TYR A 227 -8.41 10.09 -14.91
C TYR A 227 -9.51 9.12 -14.45
N SER A 228 -9.21 8.31 -13.43
CA SER A 228 -10.20 7.46 -12.77
C SER A 228 -10.58 8.05 -11.42
N GLU A 229 -11.84 8.45 -11.26
CA GLU A 229 -12.36 8.92 -9.96
C GLU A 229 -12.34 7.85 -8.87
N LYS A 230 -12.41 6.57 -9.25
CA LYS A 230 -12.46 5.45 -8.31
C LYS A 230 -11.15 5.24 -7.56
N THR A 231 -10.01 5.41 -8.26
CA THR A 231 -8.67 5.21 -7.70
C THR A 231 -7.91 6.52 -7.48
N LYS A 232 -8.42 7.64 -8.00
CA LYS A 232 -7.77 8.97 -7.99
C LYS A 232 -6.41 8.97 -8.71
N GLU A 233 -6.27 8.10 -9.71
CA GLU A 233 -5.04 7.90 -10.48
C GLU A 233 -5.32 8.09 -11.98
N PHE A 234 -4.23 8.31 -12.73
CA PHE A 234 -4.23 8.49 -14.17
C PHE A 234 -3.74 7.23 -14.86
N PHE A 235 -4.51 6.73 -15.82
CA PHE A 235 -4.21 5.51 -16.57
C PHE A 235 -3.88 5.85 -18.03
N PRO A 236 -2.92 5.14 -18.65
CA PRO A 236 -2.67 5.28 -20.07
C PRO A 236 -3.88 4.75 -20.85
N VAL A 237 -4.36 5.54 -21.79
CA VAL A 237 -5.36 5.15 -22.79
C VAL A 237 -4.58 4.79 -24.05
N GLU A 238 -4.36 3.50 -24.25
CA GLU A 238 -3.89 2.99 -25.53
C GLU A 238 -5.06 3.07 -26.51
N GLU A 239 -5.00 3.99 -27.48
CA GLU A 239 -5.82 3.83 -28.68
C GLU A 239 -5.17 2.71 -29.49
N GLU A 240 -5.83 1.54 -29.52
CA GLU A 240 -5.59 0.54 -30.55
C GLU A 240 -5.79 1.21 -31.92
N GLY A 241 -4.69 1.34 -32.68
CA GLY A 241 -4.71 1.65 -34.10
C GLY A 241 -5.06 0.44 -34.95
#